data_AF-A0A9W8D0T3-F1
#
_entry.id   AF-A0A9W8D0T3-F1
#
_cell.length_a   1.000
_cell.length_b   1.000
_cell.length_c   1.000
_cell.angle_alpha   90.00
_cell.angle_beta   90.00
_cell.angle_gamma   90.00
#
_symmetry.space_group_name_H-M   'P 1'
#
loop_
_entity.id
_entity.type
_entity.pdbx_description
1 polymer ?
#
loop_
_entity_poly.entity_id
_entity_poly.type
_entity_poly.pdbx_seq_one_letter_code
_entity_poly.pdbx_strand_id
1 'polypeptide(L)'
;QRQAMIENFDLEVEDKIRSMMAQLEADKADLQLKADCEIAQLPSCVRDMPLKAFLHEYNGDVSTAVRGVLKLDNERQDSLVSLPETPLAIRLRRKAAANH
;
A
#
# COMPACT_ATOMS: atom_id res chain seq x y z
N GLN A 1 -35.99 24.29 -35.11
CA GLN A 1 -35.03 24.91 -34.16
C GLN A 1 -35.12 24.31 -32.76
N ARG A 2 -36.29 24.30 -32.10
CA ARG A 2 -36.47 23.68 -30.77
C ARG A 2 -36.13 22.18 -30.74
N GLN A 3 -36.54 21.42 -31.76
CA GLN A 3 -36.30 19.98 -31.83
C GLN A 3 -34.80 19.65 -31.92
N ALA A 4 -34.07 20.31 -32.83
CA ALA A 4 -32.62 20.16 -32.94
C ALA A 4 -31.86 20.55 -31.65
N MET A 5 -32.39 21.51 -30.88
CA MET A 5 -31.79 21.88 -29.59
C MET A 5 -31.97 20.78 -28.53
N ILE A 6 -33.11 20.09 -28.54
CA ILE A 6 -33.38 18.96 -27.64
C ILE A 6 -32.48 17.78 -28.02
N GLU A 7 -32.39 17.45 -29.31
CA GLU A 7 -31.53 16.36 -29.79
C GLU A 7 -30.05 16.59 -29.45
N ASN A 8 -29.56 17.83 -29.57
CA ASN A 8 -28.20 18.17 -29.17
C ASN A 8 -27.98 18.02 -27.65
N PHE A 9 -28.98 18.38 -26.84
CA PHE A 9 -28.90 18.22 -25.40
C PHE A 9 -28.90 16.75 -25.00
N ASP A 10 -29.75 15.92 -25.62
CA ASP A 10 -29.80 14.49 -25.37
C ASP A 10 -28.45 13.83 -25.69
N LEU A 11 -27.82 14.20 -26.82
CA LEU A 11 -26.47 13.73 -27.17
C LEU A 11 -25.42 14.14 -26.13
N GLU A 12 -25.44 15.38 -25.65
CA GLU A 12 -24.50 15.85 -24.62
C GLU A 12 -24.69 15.11 -23.29
N VAL A 13 -25.94 14.87 -22.90
CA VAL A 13 -26.26 14.09 -21.69
C VAL A 13 -25.75 12.66 -21.83
N GLU A 14 -25.98 12.02 -22.98
CA GLU A 14 -25.47 10.68 -23.23
C GLU A 14 -23.94 10.61 -23.20
N ASP A 15 -23.25 11.56 -23.82
CA ASP A 15 -21.80 11.67 -23.77
C ASP A 15 -21.29 11.87 -22.34
N LYS A 16 -22.00 12.69 -21.55
CA LYS A 16 -21.67 12.90 -20.15
C LYS A 16 -21.83 11.63 -19.34
N ILE A 17 -22.91 10.87 -19.54
CA ILE A 17 -23.15 9.58 -18.89
C ILE A 17 -22.04 8.60 -19.26
N ARG A 18 -21.70 8.48 -20.55
CA ARG A 18 -20.59 7.61 -21.01
C ARG A 18 -19.27 7.99 -20.34
N SER A 19 -18.96 9.28 -20.28
CA SER A 19 -17.75 9.78 -19.61
C SER A 19 -17.73 9.44 -18.11
N MET A 20 -18.85 9.60 -17.41
CA MET A 20 -18.96 9.25 -15.99
C MET A 20 -18.79 7.75 -15.74
N MET A 21 -19.36 6.91 -16.61
CA MET A 21 -19.18 5.46 -16.52
C MET A 21 -17.72 5.05 -16.72
N ALA A 22 -17.05 5.62 -17.73
CA ALA A 22 -15.64 5.36 -17.98
C ALA A 22 -14.77 5.79 -16.79
N GLN A 23 -15.07 6.93 -16.16
CA GLN A 23 -14.36 7.37 -14.96
C GLN A 23 -14.55 6.40 -13.78
N LEU A 24 -15.78 5.93 -13.54
CA LEU A 24 -16.06 4.97 -12.48
C LEU A 24 -15.32 3.64 -12.68
N GLU A 25 -15.20 3.18 -13.92
CA GLU A 25 -14.44 1.97 -14.24
C GLU A 25 -12.95 2.16 -13.99
N ALA A 26 -12.39 3.33 -14.36
CA ALA A 26 -11.00 3.67 -14.07
C ALA A 26 -10.73 3.74 -12.56
N ASP A 27 -11.58 4.45 -11.80
CA ASP A 27 -11.45 4.58 -10.35
C ASP A 27 -11.50 3.22 -9.65
N LYS A 28 -12.39 2.33 -10.11
CA LYS A 28 -12.48 0.96 -9.60
C LYS A 28 -11.20 0.18 -9.88
N ALA A 29 -10.63 0.29 -11.08
CA ALA A 29 -9.40 -0.38 -11.44
C ALA A 29 -8.22 0.11 -10.59
N ASP A 30 -8.14 1.42 -10.35
CA ASP A 30 -7.10 2.03 -9.52
C ASP A 30 -7.20 1.57 -8.05
N LEU A 31 -8.41 1.51 -7.50
CA LEU A 31 -8.64 0.98 -6.14
C LEU A 31 -8.24 -0.49 -6.02
N GLN A 32 -8.57 -1.31 -7.02
CA GLN A 32 -8.18 -2.71 -7.05
C GLN A 32 -6.65 -2.86 -7.09
N LEU A 33 -5.99 -2.11 -7.99
CA LEU A 33 -4.54 -2.12 -8.10
C LEU A 33 -3.87 -1.70 -6.79
N LYS A 34 -4.39 -0.65 -6.13
CA LYS A 34 -3.87 -0.19 -4.84
C LYS A 34 -3.98 -1.28 -3.78
N ALA A 35 -5.14 -1.94 -3.68
CA ALA A 35 -5.35 -3.02 -2.73
C ALA A 35 -4.38 -4.19 -3.01
N ASP A 36 -4.22 -4.58 -4.27
CA ASP A 36 -3.29 -5.65 -4.66
C ASP A 36 -1.84 -5.30 -4.31
N CYS A 37 -1.42 -4.05 -4.52
CA CYS A 37 -0.11 -3.55 -4.13
C CYS A 37 0.10 -3.57 -2.60
N GLU A 38 -0.90 -3.16 -1.82
CA GLU A 38 -0.83 -3.18 -0.35
C GLU A 38 -0.74 -4.62 0.17
N ILE A 39 -1.57 -5.53 -0.36
CA ILE A 39 -1.52 -6.96 -0.02
C ILE A 39 -0.16 -7.55 -0.37
N ALA A 40 0.37 -7.25 -1.56
CA ALA A 40 1.66 -7.77 -2.02
C ALA A 40 2.83 -7.36 -1.12
N GLN A 41 2.77 -6.18 -0.50
CA GLN A 41 3.78 -5.68 0.43
C GLN A 41 3.70 -6.32 1.82
N LEU A 42 2.57 -6.94 2.19
CA LEU A 42 2.45 -7.63 3.47
C LEU A 42 3.35 -8.87 3.50
N PRO A 43 4.11 -9.08 4.58
CA PRO A 43 4.82 -10.33 4.82
C PRO A 43 3.85 -11.52 4.82
N SER A 44 4.26 -12.65 4.24
CA SER A 44 3.41 -13.85 4.12
C SER A 44 2.84 -14.30 5.47
N CYS A 45 3.67 -14.26 6.52
CA CYS A 45 3.26 -14.62 7.87
C CYS A 45 2.13 -13.76 8.46
N VAL A 46 1.98 -12.51 8.01
CA VAL A 46 0.86 -11.63 8.39
C VAL A 46 -0.31 -11.81 7.44
N ARG A 47 -0.04 -12.01 6.14
CA ARG A 47 -1.08 -12.22 5.12
C ARG A 47 -1.91 -13.48 5.39
N ASP A 48 -1.28 -14.53 5.88
CA ASP A 48 -1.93 -15.81 6.18
C ASP A 48 -2.60 -15.82 7.57
N MET A 49 -2.43 -14.75 8.36
CA MET A 49 -3.01 -14.63 9.69
C MET A 49 -4.53 -14.39 9.62
N PRO A 50 -5.34 -15.04 10.48
CA PRO A 50 -6.75 -14.68 10.59
C PRO A 50 -6.92 -13.20 10.90
N LEU A 51 -7.72 -12.48 10.12
CA LEU A 51 -7.94 -11.03 10.28
C LEU A 51 -8.35 -10.67 11.71
N LYS A 52 -9.16 -11.53 12.36
CA LYS A 52 -9.57 -11.36 13.75
C LYS A 52 -8.35 -11.33 14.70
N ALA A 53 -7.40 -12.26 14.53
CA ALA A 53 -6.18 -12.28 15.34
C ALA A 53 -5.31 -11.04 15.06
N PHE A 54 -5.16 -10.66 13.80
CA PHE A 54 -4.42 -9.45 13.42
C PHE A 54 -4.96 -8.19 14.09
N LEU A 55 -6.28 -8.02 14.11
CA LEU A 55 -6.93 -6.85 14.71
C LEU A 55 -6.97 -6.91 16.24
N HIS A 56 -7.25 -8.06 16.85
CA HIS A 56 -7.41 -8.15 18.30
C HIS A 56 -6.10 -8.33 19.08
N GLU A 57 -5.15 -9.10 18.55
CA GLU A 57 -3.89 -9.41 19.25
C GLU A 57 -2.79 -8.39 18.89
N TYR A 58 -2.82 -7.86 17.66
CA TYR A 58 -1.78 -6.96 17.15
C TYR A 58 -2.29 -5.56 16.79
N ASN A 59 -3.57 -5.26 17.07
CA ASN A 59 -4.20 -3.96 16.80
C ASN A 59 -4.06 -3.48 15.34
N GLY A 60 -3.95 -4.41 14.40
CA GLY A 60 -3.73 -4.10 12.98
C GLY A 60 -2.32 -3.61 12.63
N ASP A 61 -1.33 -3.76 13.53
CA ASP A 61 0.05 -3.36 13.29
C ASP A 61 0.87 -4.52 12.68
N VAL A 62 1.27 -4.34 11.42
CA VAL A 62 2.05 -5.35 10.67
C VAL A 62 3.39 -5.64 11.34
N SER A 63 4.09 -4.62 11.83
CA SER A 63 5.44 -4.80 12.41
C SER A 63 5.40 -5.63 13.68
N THR A 64 4.38 -5.43 14.51
CA THR A 64 4.15 -6.14 15.78
C THR A 64 3.68 -7.56 15.52
N ALA A 65 2.77 -7.75 14.54
CA ALA A 65 2.37 -9.08 14.08
C ALA A 65 3.56 -9.90 13.56
N VAL A 66 4.43 -9.30 12.74
CA VAL A 66 5.65 -9.97 12.25
C VAL A 66 6.55 -10.40 13.40
N ARG A 67 6.82 -9.51 14.36
CA ARG A 67 7.67 -9.83 15.53
C ARG A 67 7.08 -10.95 16.38
N GLY A 68 5.77 -10.91 16.63
CA GLY A 68 5.05 -11.92 17.41
C GLY A 68 5.08 -13.29 16.73
N VAL A 69 4.81 -13.35 15.43
CA VAL A 69 4.82 -14.61 14.66
C VAL A 69 6.22 -15.20 14.54
N LEU A 70 7.22 -14.36 14.27
CA LEU A 70 8.61 -14.79 14.17
C LEU A 70 9.26 -15.01 15.55
N LYS A 71 8.54 -14.78 16.66
CA LYS A 71 9.04 -14.90 18.04
C LYS A 71 10.35 -14.14 18.26
N LEU A 72 10.50 -13.00 17.60
CA LEU A 72 11.72 -12.19 17.66
C LEU A 72 11.96 -11.54 19.04
N ASP A 73 10.99 -11.64 19.94
CA ASP A 73 11.08 -11.13 21.31
C ASP A 73 11.82 -12.10 22.27
N ASN A 74 12.30 -13.26 21.78
CA ASN A 74 12.99 -14.25 22.63
C ASN A 74 14.52 -14.21 22.59
N GLU A 75 15.15 -13.28 21.84
CA GLU A 75 16.61 -13.11 21.83
C GLU A 75 17.03 -11.64 21.86
N ARG A 76 16.70 -10.96 22.96
CA ARG A 76 17.46 -9.78 23.42
C ARG A 76 17.97 -10.00 24.83
N GLN A 77 18.88 -10.96 24.95
CA GLN A 77 20.14 -10.76 25.65
C GLN A 77 21.18 -11.63 24.94
N ASP A 78 22.25 -10.98 24.47
CA ASP A 78 23.45 -11.57 23.88
C ASP A 78 23.38 -12.08 22.44
N SER A 79 23.39 -11.16 21.47
CA SER A 79 24.42 -11.19 20.43
C SER A 79 24.38 -9.96 19.53
N LEU A 80 25.50 -9.25 19.51
CA LEU A 80 25.92 -8.33 18.46
C LEU A 80 25.92 -9.06 17.10
N VAL A 81 24.81 -9.03 16.37
CA VAL A 81 24.80 -9.42 14.95
C VAL A 81 24.76 -8.15 14.12
N SER A 82 25.94 -7.79 13.61
CA SER A 82 26.14 -6.75 12.59
C SER A 82 25.24 -7.02 11.39
N LEU A 83 24.23 -6.18 11.18
CA LEU A 83 23.46 -6.15 9.93
C LEU A 83 24.43 -5.86 8.76
N PRO A 84 24.32 -6.57 7.62
CA PRO A 84 25.11 -6.24 6.44
C PRO A 84 24.71 -4.85 5.93
N GLU A 85 25.71 -3.98 5.75
CA GLU A 85 25.51 -2.59 5.36
C GLU A 85 24.86 -2.50 3.97
N THR A 86 23.67 -1.93 3.90
CA THR A 86 23.06 -1.59 2.60
C THR A 86 23.84 -0.44 1.95
N PRO A 87 23.92 -0.37 0.61
CA PRO A 87 24.67 0.68 -0.10
C PRO A 87 24.25 2.12 0.27
N LEU A 88 23.00 2.32 0.71
CA LEU A 88 22.51 3.61 1.23
C LEU A 88 23.17 4.00 2.57
N ALA A 89 23.38 3.04 3.46
CA ALA A 89 24.00 3.27 4.77
C ALA A 89 25.47 3.72 4.64
N ILE A 90 26.20 3.17 3.66
CA ILE A 90 27.58 3.56 3.34
C ILE A 90 27.64 5.00 2.82
N ARG A 91 26.70 5.39 1.95
CA ARG A 91 26.64 6.76 1.40
C ARG A 91 26.36 7.82 2.47
N LEU A 92 25.47 7.53 3.41
CA LEU A 92 25.14 8.46 4.50
C LEU A 92 26.33 8.69 5.44
N ARG A 93 27.14 7.66 5.74
CA ARG A 93 28.35 7.83 6.57
C ARG A 93 29.45 8.61 5.88
N ARG A 94 29.69 8.40 4.58
CA ARG A 94 30.69 9.19 3.83
C ARG A 94 30.34 10.68 3.76
N LYS A 95 29.04 11.01 3.70
CA LYS A 95 28.58 12.39 3.72
C LYS A 95 28.74 13.05 5.10
N ALA A 96 28.63 12.28 6.18
CA ALA A 96 28.86 12.77 7.54
C ALA A 96 30.36 12.95 7.87
N ALA A 97 31.23 12.09 7.34
CA ALA A 97 32.68 12.16 7.58
C ALA A 97 33.40 13.25 6.76
N ALA A 98 32.80 13.74 5.66
CA ALA A 98 33.36 14.80 4.83
C ALA A 98 33.06 16.23 5.34
N ASN A 99 32.30 16.36 6.44
CA ASN A 99 31.94 17.63 7.06
C ASN A 99 32.73 17.92 8.36
N HIS A 100 33.87 17.25 8.55
CA HIS A 100 34.86 17.56 9.58
C HIS A 100 36.23 17.79 8.96
#